data_AF-A0A643LF51-F1
#
_entry.id   AF-A0A643LF51-F1
#
_cell.length_a   1.000
_cell.length_b   1.000
_cell.length_c   1.000
_cell.angle_alpha   90.00
_cell.angle_beta   90.00
_cell.angle_gamma   90.00
#
_symmetry.space_group_name_H-M   'P 1'
#
loop_
_entity.id
_entity.type
_entity.pdbx_description
1 polymer ?
#
loop_
_entity_poly.entity_id
_entity_poly.type
_entity_poly.pdbx_seq_one_letter_code
_entity_poly.pdbx_strand_id
1 'polypeptide(L)'
;KRMVKKSPVLLKRIKPLVRELNADFNDSTFKPLGSDSETLDGLNVHGAMMDEIHAWKDKNLYDVIVDGTSSREQPMIFMITTAGTIRESVYDMKYEEAEMLLNGLDDPDGYKDDRFLPIIYELDKREEWTDNTKWKKANPGLGTIKKIDQLETKVNKAKANSLLVKNLLTKDFNIRETSTEAWLTFEQLNNKATFDVAKLKPSYGIGGCDLSSTTDLTAAKVIFMLPNDPHVYVLQMYWLPEDLLEQRSKEDKIPYNLWAEQGILRTTPGNSVHYKFVTQWFLEVRDELGIYIPWIGYDRWSAKYWVEEMEGYFGKEAMIPVAQGKQTLSSPMKLLGADLESNLVNYNNNSIDKWCLSNTAIDVDKNL
;
A
#
# COMPACT_ATOMS: atom_id res chain seq x y z
N LYS A 1 -30.40 2.21 16.01
CA LYS A 1 -31.88 2.40 15.95
C LYS A 1 -32.69 1.21 16.46
N ARG A 2 -32.56 0.00 15.88
CA ARG A 2 -33.33 -1.18 16.33
C ARG A 2 -33.13 -1.49 17.82
N MET A 3 -31.89 -1.42 18.32
CA MET A 3 -31.57 -1.61 19.75
C MET A 3 -32.28 -0.58 20.65
N VAL A 4 -32.25 0.69 20.29
CA VAL A 4 -32.95 1.77 21.03
C VAL A 4 -34.46 1.52 21.08
N LYS A 5 -35.08 1.18 19.94
CA LYS A 5 -36.54 0.91 19.89
C LYS A 5 -36.97 -0.30 20.72
N LYS A 6 -36.08 -1.28 20.93
CA LYS A 6 -36.35 -2.48 21.74
C LYS A 6 -36.13 -2.26 23.23
N SER A 7 -35.45 -1.17 23.64
CA SER A 7 -35.14 -0.88 25.04
C SER A 7 -35.95 0.33 25.51
N PRO A 8 -36.96 0.14 26.39
CA PRO A 8 -37.73 1.25 26.94
C PRO A 8 -36.86 2.31 27.64
N VAL A 9 -35.78 1.86 28.27
CA VAL A 9 -34.81 2.73 28.97
C VAL A 9 -34.06 3.63 27.98
N LEU A 10 -33.62 3.07 26.84
CA LEU A 10 -32.93 3.86 25.81
C LEU A 10 -33.90 4.78 25.07
N LEU A 11 -35.09 4.29 24.74
CA LEU A 11 -36.09 5.06 23.99
C LEU A 11 -36.55 6.32 24.74
N LYS A 12 -36.53 6.29 26.09
CA LYS A 12 -36.83 7.46 26.93
C LYS A 12 -35.78 8.58 26.80
N ARG A 13 -34.54 8.24 26.43
CA ARG A 13 -33.38 9.17 26.40
C ARG A 13 -32.89 9.50 25.00
N ILE A 14 -33.14 8.61 24.03
CA ILE A 14 -32.62 8.70 22.67
C ILE A 14 -33.79 8.66 21.70
N LYS A 15 -33.92 9.74 20.92
CA LYS A 15 -34.91 9.87 19.84
C LYS A 15 -34.34 9.29 18.54
N PRO A 16 -34.92 8.20 18.00
CA PRO A 16 -34.47 7.63 16.73
C PRO A 16 -35.11 8.38 15.54
N LEU A 17 -34.36 9.27 14.90
CA LEU A 17 -34.78 9.99 13.69
C LEU A 17 -34.48 9.19 12.41
N VAL A 18 -34.78 9.74 11.22
CA VAL A 18 -34.62 9.04 9.93
C VAL A 18 -33.14 8.79 9.62
N ARG A 19 -32.25 9.77 9.81
CA ARG A 19 -30.81 9.65 9.51
C ARG A 19 -29.89 9.64 10.73
N GLU A 20 -30.40 9.92 11.92
CA GLU A 20 -29.57 10.00 13.13
C GLU A 20 -30.29 9.47 14.38
N LEU A 21 -29.54 9.35 15.47
CA LEU A 21 -30.04 9.24 16.83
C LEU A 21 -29.74 10.56 17.52
N ASN A 22 -30.74 11.17 18.14
CA ASN A 22 -30.59 12.41 18.88
C ASN A 22 -30.79 12.14 20.38
N ALA A 23 -29.98 12.79 21.20
CA ALA A 23 -30.04 12.76 22.65
C ALA A 23 -30.08 14.20 23.19
N ASP A 24 -31.29 14.75 23.31
CA ASP A 24 -31.50 16.14 23.74
C ASP A 24 -30.99 16.45 25.15
N PHE A 25 -30.84 15.45 26.02
CA PHE A 25 -30.43 15.69 27.41
C PHE A 25 -28.97 16.18 27.52
N ASN A 26 -28.17 15.99 26.48
CA ASN A 26 -26.76 16.39 26.42
C ASN A 26 -26.36 16.88 25.03
N ASP A 27 -27.33 17.39 24.25
CA ASP A 27 -27.16 17.95 22.90
C ASP A 27 -26.32 17.07 21.96
N SER A 28 -26.41 15.75 22.13
CA SER A 28 -25.57 14.79 21.39
C SER A 28 -26.32 14.15 20.25
N THR A 29 -25.59 13.87 19.17
CA THR A 29 -26.11 13.15 18.01
C THR A 29 -25.20 12.00 17.62
N PHE A 30 -25.78 10.94 17.08
CA PHE A 30 -25.06 9.83 16.48
C PHE A 30 -25.60 9.58 15.07
N LYS A 31 -24.75 9.82 14.06
CA LYS A 31 -25.11 9.76 12.65
C LYS A 31 -24.11 8.86 11.88
N PRO A 32 -24.57 8.07 10.91
CA PRO A 32 -23.68 7.44 9.96
C PRO A 32 -23.06 8.52 9.07
N LEU A 33 -21.78 8.38 8.76
CA LEU A 33 -21.08 9.22 7.80
C LEU A 33 -20.95 8.47 6.48
N GLY A 34 -21.12 9.19 5.37
CA GLY A 34 -20.80 8.67 4.04
C GLY A 34 -19.29 8.68 3.81
N SER A 35 -18.86 8.02 2.74
CA SER A 35 -17.46 7.99 2.31
C SER A 35 -16.95 9.34 1.76
N ASP A 36 -17.86 10.25 1.40
CA ASP A 36 -17.50 11.51 0.75
C ASP A 36 -17.11 12.55 1.81
N SER A 37 -15.81 12.73 1.99
CA SER A 37 -15.21 13.61 3.00
C SER A 37 -15.40 15.10 2.72
N GLU A 38 -15.63 15.50 1.46
CA GLU A 38 -15.69 16.92 1.04
C GLU A 38 -16.83 17.73 1.71
N THR A 39 -17.78 17.07 2.38
CA THR A 39 -18.90 17.72 3.08
C THR A 39 -18.81 17.61 4.61
N LEU A 40 -17.67 17.11 5.13
CA LEU A 40 -17.53 16.70 6.52
C LEU A 40 -16.58 17.58 7.35
N ASP A 41 -16.16 18.73 6.82
CA ASP A 41 -15.36 19.69 7.58
C ASP A 41 -16.15 20.31 8.75
N GLY A 42 -15.46 20.50 9.89
CA GLY A 42 -16.03 21.13 11.08
C GLY A 42 -16.87 20.21 11.97
N LEU A 43 -16.73 18.88 11.83
CA LEU A 43 -17.34 17.94 12.77
C LEU A 43 -16.73 18.10 14.17
N ASN A 44 -17.55 18.34 15.18
CA ASN A 44 -17.12 18.37 16.58
C ASN A 44 -17.30 16.98 17.23
N VAL A 45 -16.41 16.05 16.89
CA VAL A 45 -16.52 14.61 17.15
C VAL A 45 -16.09 14.27 18.58
N HIS A 46 -17.04 13.88 19.43
CA HIS A 46 -16.73 13.33 20.76
C HIS A 46 -16.40 11.83 20.72
N GLY A 47 -16.93 11.10 19.76
CA GLY A 47 -16.56 9.71 19.55
C GLY A 47 -16.90 9.23 18.14
N ALA A 48 -16.06 8.37 17.61
CA ALA A 48 -16.22 7.80 16.28
C ALA A 48 -16.02 6.28 16.29
N MET A 49 -16.72 5.62 15.36
CA MET A 49 -16.56 4.20 15.09
C MET A 49 -16.27 4.06 13.60
N MET A 50 -15.05 3.69 13.27
CA MET A 50 -14.57 3.48 11.92
C MET A 50 -14.55 1.97 11.66
N ASP A 51 -15.51 1.51 10.86
CA ASP A 51 -15.65 0.08 10.56
C ASP A 51 -15.06 -0.24 9.19
N GLU A 52 -14.52 -1.45 9.07
CA GLU A 52 -13.90 -1.99 7.87
C GLU A 52 -12.85 -1.06 7.22
N ILE A 53 -11.97 -0.45 8.03
CA ILE A 53 -10.94 0.48 7.51
C ILE A 53 -10.01 -0.14 6.45
N HIS A 54 -9.90 -1.47 6.38
CA HIS A 54 -9.19 -2.20 5.32
C HIS A 54 -9.78 -2.01 3.91
N ALA A 55 -11.03 -1.56 3.82
CA ALA A 55 -11.72 -1.28 2.58
C ALA A 55 -11.63 0.19 2.17
N TRP A 56 -11.07 1.05 3.04
CA TRP A 56 -10.92 2.47 2.76
C TRP A 56 -9.75 2.65 1.81
N LYS A 57 -9.97 3.38 0.73
CA LYS A 57 -8.98 3.55 -0.34
C LYS A 57 -8.05 4.73 -0.06
N ASP A 58 -8.58 5.80 0.50
CA ASP A 58 -7.85 7.01 0.88
C ASP A 58 -7.94 7.31 2.38
N LYS A 59 -7.15 8.30 2.81
CA LYS A 59 -7.04 8.76 4.21
C LYS A 59 -8.02 9.89 4.54
N ASN A 60 -8.73 10.45 3.57
CA ASN A 60 -9.45 11.72 3.75
C ASN A 60 -10.52 11.62 4.85
N LEU A 61 -11.33 10.55 4.82
CA LEU A 61 -12.35 10.33 5.84
C LEU A 61 -11.73 10.06 7.22
N TYR A 62 -10.57 9.40 7.25
CA TYR A 62 -9.86 9.14 8.50
C TYR A 62 -9.38 10.45 9.13
N ASP A 63 -8.74 11.31 8.34
CA ASP A 63 -8.21 12.60 8.79
C ASP A 63 -9.32 13.53 9.27
N VAL A 64 -10.41 13.67 8.50
CA VAL A 64 -11.56 14.51 8.89
C VAL A 64 -12.15 14.08 10.25
N ILE A 65 -12.25 12.77 10.51
CA ILE A 65 -12.77 12.29 11.78
C ILE A 65 -11.79 12.57 12.92
N VAL A 66 -10.50 12.31 12.70
CA VAL A 66 -9.45 12.54 13.71
C VAL A 66 -9.34 14.01 14.05
N ASP A 67 -9.26 14.89 13.05
CA ASP A 67 -9.15 16.34 13.23
C ASP A 67 -10.40 16.91 13.93
N GLY A 68 -11.57 16.34 13.63
CA GLY A 68 -12.83 16.69 14.29
C GLY A 68 -12.85 16.42 15.81
N THR A 69 -11.91 15.65 16.33
CA THR A 69 -11.80 15.39 17.78
C THR A 69 -11.02 16.46 18.56
N SER A 70 -10.31 17.35 17.85
CA SER A 70 -9.36 18.32 18.44
C SER A 70 -9.93 19.23 19.54
N SER A 71 -11.21 19.59 19.45
CA SER A 71 -11.87 20.47 20.42
C SER A 71 -12.49 19.75 21.63
N ARG A 72 -12.32 18.42 21.74
CA ARG A 72 -12.89 17.60 22.82
C ARG A 72 -11.81 17.20 23.82
N GLU A 73 -12.16 17.22 25.10
CA GLU A 73 -11.22 16.84 26.18
C GLU A 73 -10.92 15.34 26.21
N GLN A 74 -11.94 14.49 25.97
CA GLN A 74 -11.83 13.03 26.06
C GLN A 74 -12.48 12.34 24.85
N PRO A 75 -11.98 12.57 23.63
CA PRO A 75 -12.51 11.90 22.45
C PRO A 75 -12.08 10.44 22.40
N MET A 76 -12.91 9.60 21.78
CA MET A 76 -12.61 8.18 21.61
C MET A 76 -12.92 7.72 20.19
N ILE A 77 -11.92 7.17 19.51
CA ILE A 77 -12.06 6.59 18.16
C ILE A 77 -11.89 5.08 18.29
N PHE A 78 -12.92 4.33 17.89
CA PHE A 78 -12.86 2.88 17.76
C PHE A 78 -12.68 2.51 16.29
N MET A 79 -11.55 1.88 15.96
CA MET A 79 -11.29 1.33 14.65
C MET A 79 -11.51 -0.18 14.68
N ILE A 80 -12.38 -0.70 13.81
CA ILE A 80 -12.68 -2.12 13.69
C ILE A 80 -12.37 -2.54 12.27
N THR A 81 -11.65 -3.64 12.13
CA THR A 81 -11.22 -4.08 10.81
C THR A 81 -10.81 -5.54 10.78
N THR A 82 -10.60 -6.02 9.56
CA THR A 82 -9.99 -7.31 9.23
C THR A 82 -8.86 -7.07 8.24
N ALA A 83 -8.06 -8.08 7.89
CA ALA A 83 -7.12 -7.89 6.79
C ALA A 83 -7.88 -7.62 5.47
N GLY A 84 -7.36 -6.68 4.69
CA GLY A 84 -7.85 -6.31 3.37
C GLY A 84 -6.85 -6.62 2.27
N THR A 85 -7.21 -6.27 1.04
CA THR A 85 -6.31 -6.34 -0.13
C THR A 85 -5.85 -4.97 -0.62
N ILE A 86 -6.43 -3.88 -0.12
CA ILE A 86 -5.98 -2.51 -0.40
C ILE A 86 -4.70 -2.27 0.40
N ARG A 87 -3.67 -1.81 -0.28
CA ARG A 87 -2.34 -1.54 0.30
C ARG A 87 -1.97 -0.07 0.23
N GLU A 88 -1.07 0.35 1.11
CA GLU A 88 -0.59 1.74 1.24
C GLU A 88 -1.73 2.73 1.58
N SER A 89 -2.64 2.31 2.45
CA SER A 89 -3.78 3.13 2.89
C SER A 89 -3.96 3.06 4.42
N VAL A 90 -5.11 3.53 4.93
CA VAL A 90 -5.41 3.70 6.37
C VAL A 90 -5.12 2.43 7.18
N TYR A 91 -5.48 1.26 6.65
CA TYR A 91 -5.23 -0.02 7.33
C TYR A 91 -3.73 -0.29 7.54
N ASP A 92 -2.90 -0.17 6.50
CA ASP A 92 -1.48 -0.47 6.62
C ASP A 92 -0.79 0.55 7.53
N MET A 93 -1.13 1.84 7.42
CA MET A 93 -0.62 2.89 8.29
C MET A 93 -0.90 2.60 9.77
N LYS A 94 -2.13 2.20 10.10
CA LYS A 94 -2.49 1.86 11.49
C LYS A 94 -1.93 0.54 11.97
N TYR A 95 -1.76 -0.42 11.06
CA TYR A 95 -1.10 -1.66 11.38
C TYR A 95 0.39 -1.45 11.65
N GLU A 96 1.08 -0.61 10.86
CA GLU A 96 2.49 -0.24 11.07
C GLU A 96 2.68 0.54 12.37
N GLU A 97 1.80 1.50 12.69
CA GLU A 97 1.82 2.19 13.98
C GLU A 97 1.62 1.21 15.16
N ALA A 98 0.71 0.24 15.00
CA ALA A 98 0.50 -0.81 16.00
C ALA A 98 1.74 -1.70 16.15
N GLU A 99 2.38 -2.08 15.05
CA GLU A 99 3.61 -2.87 15.07
C GLU A 99 4.75 -2.10 15.75
N MET A 100 4.92 -0.82 15.46
CA MET A 100 5.91 0.05 16.12
C MET A 100 5.66 0.13 17.62
N LEU A 101 4.42 0.34 18.03
CA LEU A 101 4.05 0.44 19.44
C LEU A 101 4.27 -0.89 20.17
N LEU A 102 3.76 -2.00 19.61
CA LEU A 102 3.85 -3.33 20.22
C LEU A 102 5.28 -3.84 20.32
N ASN A 103 6.09 -3.68 19.27
CA ASN A 103 7.51 -4.06 19.30
C ASN A 103 8.33 -3.13 20.19
N GLY A 104 7.90 -1.88 20.33
CA GLY A 104 8.52 -0.88 21.19
C GLY A 104 8.10 -0.98 22.66
N LEU A 105 7.13 -1.81 23.06
CA LEU A 105 6.53 -1.80 24.40
C LEU A 105 7.55 -1.88 25.55
N ASP A 106 8.50 -2.81 25.44
CA ASP A 106 9.53 -3.06 26.46
C ASP A 106 10.86 -2.34 26.17
N ASP A 107 10.97 -1.67 25.01
CA ASP A 107 12.16 -0.91 24.62
C ASP A 107 12.08 0.52 25.17
N PRO A 108 13.03 0.98 26.01
CA PRO A 108 13.07 2.37 26.48
C PRO A 108 13.16 3.41 25.36
N ASP A 109 13.80 3.05 24.24
CA ASP A 109 14.00 3.93 23.08
C ASP A 109 12.98 3.65 21.95
N GLY A 110 12.07 2.68 22.16
CA GLY A 110 11.02 2.32 21.21
C GLY A 110 9.89 3.35 21.12
N TYR A 111 9.09 3.29 20.06
CA TYR A 111 7.91 4.13 19.89
C TYR A 111 6.91 3.93 21.02
N LYS A 112 6.43 5.03 21.63
CA LYS A 112 5.43 5.03 22.71
C LYS A 112 4.27 5.93 22.34
N ASP A 113 3.06 5.40 22.51
CA ASP A 113 1.82 6.17 22.45
C ASP A 113 0.81 5.62 23.46
N ASP A 114 0.63 6.33 24.59
CA ASP A 114 -0.30 5.95 25.65
C ASP A 114 -1.78 6.16 25.25
N ARG A 115 -2.05 6.81 24.12
CA ARG A 115 -3.40 7.11 23.63
C ARG A 115 -3.88 6.09 22.60
N PHE A 116 -3.02 5.17 22.18
CA PHE A 116 -3.34 4.15 21.19
C PHE A 116 -3.28 2.75 21.81
N LEU A 117 -4.37 1.99 21.66
CA LEU A 117 -4.46 0.60 22.13
C LEU A 117 -4.77 -0.33 20.95
N PRO A 118 -3.74 -0.95 20.34
CA PRO A 118 -3.96 -1.97 19.32
C PRO A 118 -4.32 -3.32 19.96
N ILE A 119 -5.35 -3.96 19.42
CA ILE A 119 -5.70 -5.35 19.75
C ILE A 119 -5.80 -6.12 18.44
N ILE A 120 -4.79 -6.94 18.14
CA ILE A 120 -4.65 -7.65 16.87
C ILE A 120 -4.87 -9.14 17.10
N TYR A 121 -5.75 -9.73 16.28
CA TYR A 121 -6.01 -11.17 16.24
C TYR A 121 -5.65 -11.69 14.86
N GLU A 122 -4.54 -12.39 14.73
CA GLU A 122 -4.07 -12.94 13.45
C GLU A 122 -3.29 -14.24 13.66
N LEU A 123 -2.91 -14.90 12.56
CA LEU A 123 -1.93 -15.98 12.61
C LEU A 123 -0.52 -15.38 12.62
N ASP A 124 0.41 -16.03 13.32
CA ASP A 124 1.79 -15.52 13.42
C ASP A 124 2.56 -15.75 12.12
N LYS A 125 2.21 -16.81 11.39
CA LYS A 125 2.82 -17.19 10.11
C LYS A 125 1.76 -17.70 9.16
N ARG A 126 2.02 -17.49 7.86
CA ARG A 126 1.14 -17.93 6.79
C ARG A 126 0.80 -19.41 6.93
N GLU A 127 1.78 -20.28 7.09
CA GLU A 127 1.64 -21.75 7.06
C GLU A 127 0.74 -22.32 8.17
N GLU A 128 0.53 -21.58 9.26
CA GLU A 128 -0.29 -21.98 10.40
C GLU A 128 -1.77 -22.21 10.01
N TRP A 129 -2.23 -21.69 8.86
CA TRP A 129 -3.64 -21.82 8.42
C TRP A 129 -4.10 -23.27 8.27
N THR A 130 -3.18 -24.20 8.05
CA THR A 130 -3.48 -25.63 7.91
C THR A 130 -3.60 -26.38 9.23
N ASP A 131 -3.10 -25.79 10.33
CA ASP A 131 -3.10 -26.31 11.70
C ASP A 131 -4.30 -25.77 12.49
N ASN A 132 -5.27 -26.64 12.77
CA ASN A 132 -6.51 -26.26 13.44
C ASN A 132 -6.31 -25.76 14.88
N THR A 133 -5.18 -26.08 15.52
CA THR A 133 -4.87 -25.62 16.88
C THR A 133 -4.54 -24.13 16.92
N LYS A 134 -4.17 -23.55 15.77
CA LYS A 134 -3.76 -22.14 15.63
C LYS A 134 -4.91 -21.22 15.25
N TRP A 135 -6.00 -21.74 14.70
CA TRP A 135 -7.10 -20.93 14.15
C TRP A 135 -7.73 -19.95 15.15
N LYS A 136 -7.70 -20.29 16.45
CA LYS A 136 -8.25 -19.45 17.51
C LYS A 136 -7.46 -18.14 17.73
N LYS A 137 -6.20 -18.06 17.29
CA LYS A 137 -5.39 -16.82 17.35
C LYS A 137 -6.06 -15.69 16.54
N ALA A 138 -6.42 -15.99 15.28
CA ALA A 138 -7.15 -15.06 14.43
C ALA A 138 -8.66 -15.04 14.67
N ASN A 139 -9.21 -16.09 15.30
CA ASN A 139 -10.65 -16.24 15.53
C ASN A 139 -10.93 -16.48 17.03
N PRO A 140 -10.84 -15.46 17.90
CA PRO A 140 -11.05 -15.62 19.33
C PRO A 140 -12.45 -16.15 19.68
N GLY A 141 -13.46 -15.85 18.85
CA GLY A 141 -14.84 -16.36 18.96
C GLY A 141 -15.12 -17.70 18.26
N LEU A 142 -14.08 -18.45 17.87
CA LEU A 142 -14.24 -19.75 17.24
C LEU A 142 -14.87 -20.76 18.23
N GLY A 143 -15.95 -21.41 17.79
CA GLY A 143 -16.77 -22.32 18.59
C GLY A 143 -17.96 -21.66 19.30
N THR A 144 -18.03 -20.33 19.37
CA THR A 144 -19.16 -19.59 19.98
C THR A 144 -19.90 -18.73 18.97
N ILE A 145 -19.17 -17.84 18.28
CA ILE A 145 -19.71 -16.93 17.26
C ILE A 145 -19.53 -17.55 15.87
N LYS A 146 -18.31 -18.04 15.58
CA LYS A 146 -17.96 -18.69 14.32
C LYS A 146 -17.91 -20.19 14.53
N LYS A 147 -18.57 -20.96 13.68
CA LYS A 147 -18.61 -22.41 13.83
C LYS A 147 -17.33 -23.06 13.31
N ILE A 148 -16.84 -24.07 14.04
CA ILE A 148 -15.59 -24.78 13.73
C ILE A 148 -15.70 -25.53 12.40
N ASP A 149 -16.80 -26.26 12.19
CA ASP A 149 -17.12 -27.03 10.98
C ASP A 149 -17.09 -26.17 9.70
N GLN A 150 -17.58 -24.93 9.78
CA GLN A 150 -17.58 -23.99 8.66
C GLN A 150 -16.15 -23.56 8.29
N LEU A 151 -15.32 -23.23 9.28
CA LEU A 151 -13.93 -22.84 9.03
C LEU A 151 -13.13 -24.03 8.49
N GLU A 152 -13.29 -25.22 9.08
CA GLU A 152 -12.66 -26.45 8.61
C GLU A 152 -13.02 -26.79 7.16
N THR A 153 -14.30 -26.63 6.79
CA THR A 153 -14.76 -26.82 5.41
C THR A 153 -14.06 -25.85 4.46
N LYS A 154 -13.91 -24.58 4.83
CA LYS A 154 -13.19 -23.60 4.00
C LYS A 154 -11.70 -23.94 3.88
N VAL A 155 -11.05 -24.33 4.98
CA VAL A 155 -9.65 -24.77 4.98
C VAL A 155 -9.46 -25.96 4.05
N ASN A 156 -10.30 -27.00 4.16
CA ASN A 156 -10.18 -28.19 3.31
C ASN A 156 -10.38 -27.87 1.82
N LYS A 157 -11.30 -26.95 1.49
CA LYS A 157 -11.46 -26.46 0.11
C LYS A 157 -10.22 -25.71 -0.38
N ALA A 158 -9.62 -24.88 0.45
CA ALA A 158 -8.40 -24.14 0.10
C ALA A 158 -7.18 -25.05 -0.02
N LYS A 159 -7.09 -26.15 0.74
CA LYS A 159 -6.03 -27.16 0.58
C LYS A 159 -6.10 -27.84 -0.79
N ALA A 160 -7.32 -28.03 -1.31
CA ALA A 160 -7.55 -28.60 -2.62
C ALA A 160 -7.48 -27.58 -3.77
N ASN A 161 -7.54 -26.27 -3.47
CA ASN A 161 -7.56 -25.21 -4.47
C ASN A 161 -6.78 -23.98 -3.99
N SER A 162 -5.57 -23.80 -4.54
CA SER A 162 -4.67 -22.69 -4.22
C SER A 162 -5.29 -21.31 -4.46
N LEU A 163 -6.24 -21.18 -5.38
CA LEU A 163 -6.95 -19.91 -5.65
C LEU A 163 -7.78 -19.43 -4.46
N LEU A 164 -8.19 -20.34 -3.57
CA LEU A 164 -8.99 -19.99 -2.38
C LEU A 164 -8.13 -19.63 -1.17
N VAL A 165 -6.83 -19.97 -1.19
CA VAL A 165 -5.92 -19.77 -0.05
C VAL A 165 -5.81 -18.29 0.29
N LYS A 166 -5.65 -17.42 -0.71
CA LYS A 166 -5.51 -15.98 -0.51
C LYS A 166 -6.71 -15.37 0.22
N ASN A 167 -7.91 -15.69 -0.26
CA ASN A 167 -9.15 -15.19 0.33
C ASN A 167 -9.33 -15.72 1.76
N LEU A 168 -9.07 -17.01 1.98
CA LEU A 168 -9.13 -17.64 3.29
C LEU A 168 -8.17 -16.98 4.29
N LEU A 169 -6.90 -16.81 3.90
CA LEU A 169 -5.89 -16.18 4.73
C LEU A 169 -6.27 -14.75 5.12
N THR A 170 -6.73 -13.97 4.15
CA THR A 170 -7.16 -12.58 4.38
C THR A 170 -8.39 -12.49 5.28
N LYS A 171 -9.45 -13.23 4.95
CA LYS A 171 -10.79 -13.03 5.55
C LYS A 171 -11.05 -13.88 6.79
N ASP A 172 -10.41 -15.03 6.91
CA ASP A 172 -10.62 -15.93 8.04
C ASP A 172 -9.41 -15.96 8.99
N PHE A 173 -8.23 -15.48 8.59
CA PHE A 173 -7.00 -15.55 9.39
C PHE A 173 -6.26 -14.21 9.57
N ASN A 174 -6.78 -13.11 9.02
CA ASN A 174 -6.21 -11.77 9.11
C ASN A 174 -4.76 -11.64 8.62
N ILE A 175 -4.36 -12.46 7.64
CA ILE A 175 -3.05 -12.30 6.97
C ILE A 175 -3.17 -11.27 5.86
N ARG A 176 -2.23 -10.32 5.83
CA ARG A 176 -2.14 -9.32 4.76
C ARG A 176 -1.81 -9.98 3.41
N GLU A 177 -2.70 -9.80 2.44
CA GLU A 177 -2.57 -10.26 1.05
C GLU A 177 -2.81 -9.16 0.01
N THR A 178 -2.33 -9.36 -1.22
CA THR A 178 -2.58 -8.45 -2.36
C THR A 178 -3.89 -8.79 -3.10
N SER A 179 -4.23 -8.12 -4.20
CA SER A 179 -5.44 -8.43 -4.99
C SER A 179 -5.40 -9.88 -5.54
N THR A 180 -6.53 -10.55 -5.75
CA THR A 180 -6.54 -11.99 -6.14
C THR A 180 -5.78 -12.29 -7.43
N GLU A 181 -5.70 -11.33 -8.36
CA GLU A 181 -4.97 -11.44 -9.63
C GLU A 181 -3.50 -11.04 -9.51
N ALA A 182 -3.07 -10.54 -8.36
CA ALA A 182 -1.71 -10.06 -8.15
C ALA A 182 -0.68 -11.19 -8.24
N TRP A 183 0.42 -10.87 -8.91
CA TRP A 183 1.57 -11.71 -9.17
C TRP A 183 2.24 -12.23 -7.89
N LEU A 184 2.40 -11.34 -6.90
CA LEU A 184 3.11 -11.61 -5.65
C LEU A 184 2.17 -11.50 -4.45
N THR A 185 2.37 -12.34 -3.43
CA THR A 185 1.77 -12.12 -2.11
C THR A 185 2.39 -10.90 -1.43
N PHE A 186 1.72 -10.34 -0.42
CA PHE A 186 2.27 -9.19 0.29
C PHE A 186 3.58 -9.53 1.01
N GLU A 187 3.70 -10.74 1.57
CA GLU A 187 4.92 -11.23 2.21
C GLU A 187 6.10 -11.31 1.23
N GLN A 188 5.86 -11.84 0.02
CA GLN A 188 6.90 -11.93 -1.01
C GLN A 188 7.39 -10.57 -1.50
N LEU A 189 6.53 -9.57 -1.60
CA LEU A 189 6.92 -8.25 -2.10
C LEU A 189 7.44 -7.32 -1.00
N ASN A 190 7.06 -7.52 0.27
CA ASN A 190 7.28 -6.54 1.33
C ASN A 190 8.70 -6.65 1.92
N ASN A 191 9.61 -5.80 1.44
CA ASN A 191 10.93 -5.62 2.00
C ASN A 191 11.00 -4.27 2.73
N LYS A 192 11.17 -4.31 4.05
CA LYS A 192 11.25 -3.12 4.91
C LYS A 192 12.66 -2.50 4.94
N ALA A 193 13.65 -3.12 4.31
CA ALA A 193 15.02 -2.62 4.29
C ALA A 193 15.09 -1.25 3.58
N THR A 194 15.91 -0.37 4.14
CA THR A 194 16.23 0.94 3.56
C THR A 194 17.74 1.06 3.41
N PHE A 195 18.18 2.02 2.60
CA PHE A 195 19.60 2.29 2.40
C PHE A 195 19.85 3.77 2.09
N ASP A 196 21.11 4.17 2.26
CA ASP A 196 21.60 5.51 1.95
C ASP A 196 22.63 5.42 0.83
N VAL A 197 22.22 5.84 -0.37
CA VAL A 197 23.07 5.77 -1.57
C VAL A 197 24.36 6.58 -1.43
N ALA A 198 24.34 7.68 -0.66
CA ALA A 198 25.53 8.51 -0.44
C ALA A 198 26.58 7.79 0.41
N LYS A 199 26.16 6.81 1.22
CA LYS A 199 27.07 5.90 1.96
C LYS A 199 27.53 4.73 1.11
N LEU A 200 26.62 4.13 0.33
CA LEU A 200 26.95 2.96 -0.50
C LEU A 200 27.89 3.31 -1.67
N LYS A 201 27.76 4.52 -2.24
CA LYS A 201 28.60 5.04 -3.34
C LYS A 201 28.83 4.04 -4.47
N PRO A 202 27.76 3.48 -5.07
CA PRO A 202 27.91 2.53 -6.17
C PRO A 202 28.60 3.21 -7.36
N SER A 203 29.49 2.48 -8.03
CA SER A 203 30.24 3.03 -9.16
C SER A 203 29.47 3.01 -10.46
N TYR A 204 28.54 2.06 -10.62
CA TYR A 204 27.69 1.97 -11.81
C TYR A 204 26.32 1.39 -11.45
N GLY A 205 25.34 1.59 -12.33
CA GLY A 205 24.00 1.03 -12.24
C GLY A 205 23.37 0.78 -13.60
N ILE A 206 22.30 0.00 -13.62
CA ILE A 206 21.51 -0.28 -14.83
C ILE A 206 20.21 0.49 -14.73
N GLY A 207 19.97 1.36 -15.71
CA GLY A 207 18.77 2.16 -15.83
C GLY A 207 17.61 1.38 -16.45
N GLY A 208 16.40 1.78 -16.08
CA GLY A 208 15.16 1.34 -16.72
C GLY A 208 14.11 2.43 -16.61
N CYS A 209 13.25 2.58 -17.61
CA CYS A 209 12.12 3.50 -17.54
C CYS A 209 10.85 2.90 -18.11
N ASP A 210 9.73 3.32 -17.54
CA ASP A 210 8.39 3.11 -18.07
C ASP A 210 7.76 4.47 -18.33
N LEU A 211 7.58 4.80 -19.61
CA LEU A 211 7.13 6.11 -20.06
C LEU A 211 5.63 6.07 -20.33
N SER A 212 4.85 6.84 -19.58
CA SER A 212 3.41 6.94 -19.79
C SER A 212 3.08 7.98 -20.86
N SER A 213 2.15 7.65 -21.77
CA SER A 213 1.81 8.49 -22.92
C SER A 213 0.70 9.52 -22.66
N THR A 214 -0.07 9.37 -21.58
CA THR A 214 -1.24 10.22 -21.29
C THR A 214 -1.36 10.59 -19.82
N THR A 215 -1.76 9.63 -18.97
CA THR A 215 -2.24 9.91 -17.61
C THR A 215 -1.61 9.06 -16.54
N ASP A 216 -0.98 7.92 -16.90
CA ASP A 216 -0.45 6.95 -15.94
C ASP A 216 0.85 7.44 -15.27
N LEU A 217 1.24 6.77 -14.19
CA LEU A 217 2.53 6.99 -13.54
C LEU A 217 3.65 6.73 -14.56
N THR A 218 4.51 7.72 -14.80
CA THR A 218 5.80 7.49 -15.44
C THR A 218 6.80 7.08 -14.36
N ALA A 219 7.67 6.12 -14.65
CA ALA A 219 8.65 5.62 -13.69
C ALA A 219 10.05 5.54 -14.32
N ALA A 220 11.06 5.81 -13.50
CA ALA A 220 12.46 5.56 -13.84
C ALA A 220 13.15 4.92 -12.65
N LYS A 221 14.06 3.99 -12.95
CA LYS A 221 14.78 3.21 -11.98
C LYS A 221 16.24 3.09 -12.37
N VAL A 222 17.12 3.04 -11.38
CA VAL A 222 18.52 2.63 -11.52
C VAL A 222 18.78 1.56 -10.48
N ILE A 223 19.10 0.35 -10.94
CA ILE A 223 19.47 -0.76 -10.06
C ILE A 223 20.99 -0.91 -10.00
N PHE A 224 21.53 -1.27 -8.84
CA PHE A 224 22.95 -1.52 -8.67
C PHE A 224 23.20 -2.61 -7.63
N MET A 225 24.41 -3.19 -7.68
CA MET A 225 24.91 -4.14 -6.69
C MET A 225 26.25 -3.66 -6.17
N LEU A 226 26.61 -4.07 -4.96
CA LEU A 226 27.91 -3.80 -4.37
C LEU A 226 28.81 -5.03 -4.46
N PRO A 227 30.14 -4.86 -4.52
CA PRO A 227 31.06 -6.00 -4.53
C PRO A 227 30.86 -6.90 -3.30
N ASN A 228 30.67 -8.19 -3.54
CA ASN A 228 30.41 -9.21 -2.51
C ASN A 228 29.11 -9.03 -1.72
N ASP A 229 28.16 -8.24 -2.23
CA ASP A 229 26.82 -8.12 -1.69
C ASP A 229 25.82 -8.74 -2.68
N PRO A 230 25.01 -9.73 -2.28
CA PRO A 230 24.01 -10.33 -3.17
C PRO A 230 22.79 -9.43 -3.39
N HIS A 231 22.64 -8.32 -2.66
CA HIS A 231 21.47 -7.46 -2.78
C HIS A 231 21.50 -6.60 -4.05
N VAL A 232 20.35 -6.48 -4.68
CA VAL A 232 20.06 -5.50 -5.72
C VAL A 232 19.40 -4.30 -5.06
N TYR A 233 20.08 -3.16 -5.09
CA TYR A 233 19.55 -1.89 -4.59
C TYR A 233 18.85 -1.14 -5.72
N VAL A 234 17.70 -0.53 -5.42
CA VAL A 234 16.91 0.22 -6.40
C VAL A 234 16.87 1.70 -6.00
N LEU A 235 17.31 2.56 -6.91
CA LEU A 235 16.93 3.98 -6.94
C LEU A 235 15.75 4.14 -7.88
N GLN A 236 14.78 4.95 -7.50
CA GLN A 236 13.56 5.14 -8.28
C GLN A 236 13.03 6.55 -8.16
N MET A 237 12.32 6.97 -9.19
CA MET A 237 11.51 8.15 -9.18
C MET A 237 10.27 7.94 -10.04
N TYR A 238 9.18 8.58 -9.63
CA TYR A 238 7.90 8.54 -10.31
C TYR A 238 7.45 9.93 -10.68
N TRP A 239 6.66 10.04 -11.75
CA TRP A 239 6.10 11.30 -12.20
C TRP A 239 4.62 11.22 -12.46
N LEU A 240 3.95 12.33 -12.16
CA LEU A 240 2.56 12.59 -12.51
C LEU A 240 2.40 14.03 -13.01
N PRO A 241 1.50 14.30 -13.98
CA PRO A 241 1.21 15.68 -14.39
C PRO A 241 0.59 16.47 -13.23
N GLU A 242 1.07 17.70 -13.00
CA GLU A 242 0.62 18.56 -11.90
C GLU A 242 -0.89 18.83 -11.98
N ASP A 243 -1.40 19.10 -13.19
CA ASP A 243 -2.82 19.36 -13.46
C ASP A 243 -3.73 18.17 -13.08
N LEU A 244 -3.15 16.96 -13.00
CA LEU A 244 -3.89 15.72 -12.72
C LEU A 244 -3.67 15.21 -11.30
N LEU A 245 -2.76 15.78 -10.51
CA LEU A 245 -2.37 15.24 -9.21
C LEU A 245 -3.57 15.19 -8.24
N GLU A 246 -4.28 16.31 -8.07
CA GLU A 246 -5.45 16.37 -7.20
C GLU A 246 -6.61 15.51 -7.73
N GLN A 247 -6.89 15.61 -9.03
CA GLN A 247 -7.97 14.85 -9.67
C GLN A 247 -7.76 13.35 -9.49
N ARG A 248 -6.56 12.84 -9.79
CA ARG A 248 -6.24 11.41 -9.67
C ARG A 248 -6.18 10.95 -8.23
N SER A 249 -5.69 11.78 -7.31
CA SER A 249 -5.72 11.44 -5.88
C SER A 249 -7.16 11.18 -5.40
N LYS A 250 -8.14 11.95 -5.91
CA LYS A 250 -9.56 11.77 -5.59
C LYS A 250 -10.22 10.61 -6.34
N GLU A 251 -9.97 10.49 -7.65
CA GLU A 251 -10.58 9.47 -8.52
C GLU A 251 -10.05 8.07 -8.22
N ASP A 252 -8.73 7.92 -8.21
CA ASP A 252 -8.08 6.63 -7.98
C ASP A 252 -8.08 6.25 -6.49
N LYS A 253 -8.27 7.26 -5.61
CA LYS A 253 -8.16 7.14 -4.15
C LYS A 253 -6.80 6.56 -3.74
N ILE A 254 -5.75 7.11 -4.35
CA ILE A 254 -4.35 6.78 -4.12
C ILE A 254 -3.69 8.03 -3.52
N PRO A 255 -2.79 7.89 -2.53
CA PRO A 255 -2.20 9.04 -1.84
C PRO A 255 -1.06 9.70 -2.64
N TYR A 256 -1.29 10.08 -3.91
CA TYR A 256 -0.25 10.71 -4.75
C TYR A 256 0.27 12.02 -4.14
N ASN A 257 -0.60 12.81 -3.51
CA ASN A 257 -0.22 14.04 -2.79
C ASN A 257 0.84 13.75 -1.70
N LEU A 258 0.62 12.70 -0.90
CA LEU A 258 1.55 12.33 0.17
C LEU A 258 2.90 11.88 -0.42
N TRP A 259 2.87 11.11 -1.50
CA TRP A 259 4.08 10.68 -2.19
C TRP A 259 4.87 11.86 -2.80
N ALA A 260 4.17 12.90 -3.26
CA ALA A 260 4.78 14.14 -3.72
C ALA A 260 5.43 14.91 -2.55
N GLU A 261 4.74 15.05 -1.43
CA GLU A 261 5.27 15.68 -0.21
C GLU A 261 6.50 14.94 0.34
N GLN A 262 6.51 13.60 0.25
CA GLN A 262 7.64 12.75 0.63
C GLN A 262 8.83 12.84 -0.34
N GLY A 263 8.66 13.47 -1.50
CA GLY A 263 9.71 13.60 -2.53
C GLY A 263 10.00 12.31 -3.30
N ILE A 264 9.16 11.28 -3.17
CA ILE A 264 9.28 10.01 -3.91
C ILE A 264 8.46 10.00 -5.21
N LEU A 265 7.60 11.01 -5.40
CA LEU A 265 6.89 11.34 -6.64
C LEU A 265 7.17 12.81 -6.98
N ARG A 266 7.47 13.09 -8.25
CA ARG A 266 7.66 14.46 -8.77
C ARG A 266 6.50 14.83 -9.69
N THR A 267 6.04 16.06 -9.63
CA THR A 267 5.08 16.57 -10.61
C THR A 267 5.78 17.15 -11.83
N THR A 268 5.11 17.12 -12.98
CA THR A 268 5.55 17.82 -14.18
C THR A 268 4.52 18.85 -14.62
N PRO A 269 4.92 20.06 -15.07
CA PRO A 269 3.97 21.07 -15.52
C PRO A 269 3.10 20.60 -16.69
N GLY A 270 1.82 20.95 -16.64
CA GLY A 270 0.83 20.63 -17.67
C GLY A 270 0.08 19.32 -17.41
N ASN A 271 -0.55 18.80 -18.47
CA ASN A 271 -1.48 17.66 -18.43
C ASN A 271 -0.89 16.31 -18.86
N SER A 272 0.42 16.25 -19.12
CA SER A 272 1.14 15.03 -19.49
C SER A 272 2.59 15.09 -18.99
N VAL A 273 3.21 13.93 -18.78
CA VAL A 273 4.60 13.86 -18.32
C VAL A 273 5.53 14.12 -19.50
N HIS A 274 6.23 15.25 -19.47
CA HIS A 274 7.28 15.50 -20.46
C HIS A 274 8.55 14.72 -20.09
N TYR A 275 9.01 13.84 -20.99
CA TYR A 275 10.12 12.93 -20.70
C TYR A 275 11.47 13.60 -20.41
N LYS A 276 11.61 14.92 -20.65
CA LYS A 276 12.78 15.70 -20.23
C LYS A 276 13.01 15.62 -18.71
N PHE A 277 11.95 15.48 -17.91
CA PHE A 277 12.06 15.34 -16.46
C PHE A 277 12.61 13.97 -16.05
N VAL A 278 12.34 12.94 -16.87
CA VAL A 278 12.96 11.62 -16.72
C VAL A 278 14.44 11.70 -17.09
N THR A 279 14.78 12.37 -18.20
CA THR A 279 16.17 12.66 -18.59
C THR A 279 16.91 13.38 -17.46
N GLN A 280 16.31 14.43 -16.90
CA GLN A 280 16.89 15.21 -15.81
C GLN A 280 17.19 14.35 -14.58
N TRP A 281 16.32 13.42 -14.21
CA TRP A 281 16.58 12.53 -13.08
C TRP A 281 17.73 11.54 -13.33
N PHE A 282 17.83 10.97 -14.54
CA PHE A 282 19.01 10.17 -14.88
C PHE A 282 20.30 11.00 -14.82
N LEU A 283 20.25 12.27 -15.23
CA LEU A 283 21.37 13.20 -15.10
C LEU A 283 21.72 13.48 -13.64
N GLU A 284 20.73 13.71 -12.77
CA GLU A 284 20.94 13.85 -11.32
C GLU A 284 21.63 12.61 -10.73
N VAL A 285 21.16 11.40 -11.09
CA VAL A 285 21.78 10.14 -10.64
C VAL A 285 23.24 10.03 -11.12
N ARG A 286 23.54 10.45 -12.35
CA ARG A 286 24.90 10.42 -12.89
C ARG A 286 25.80 11.49 -12.27
N ASP A 287 25.35 12.74 -12.26
CA ASP A 287 26.16 13.92 -11.98
C ASP A 287 26.26 14.21 -10.48
N GLU A 288 25.17 14.02 -9.73
CA GLU A 288 25.14 14.29 -8.28
C GLU A 288 25.56 13.06 -7.47
N LEU A 289 25.11 11.86 -7.86
CA LEU A 289 25.46 10.62 -7.14
C LEU A 289 26.73 9.94 -7.69
N GLY A 290 27.25 10.39 -8.84
CA GLY A 290 28.46 9.86 -9.45
C GLY A 290 28.31 8.45 -10.01
N ILE A 291 27.09 8.02 -10.33
CA ILE A 291 26.79 6.66 -10.77
C ILE A 291 26.87 6.59 -12.29
N TYR A 292 27.78 5.76 -12.82
CA TYR A 292 27.85 5.52 -14.26
C TYR A 292 26.70 4.61 -14.72
N ILE A 293 25.97 4.99 -15.78
CA ILE A 293 24.80 4.24 -16.26
C ILE A 293 25.06 3.74 -17.70
N PRO A 294 25.72 2.57 -17.86
CA PRO A 294 26.08 2.04 -19.18
C PRO A 294 24.90 1.49 -19.98
N TRP A 295 23.79 1.12 -19.34
CA TRP A 295 22.62 0.54 -20.00
C TRP A 295 21.33 1.08 -19.41
N ILE A 296 20.40 1.49 -20.26
CA ILE A 296 19.09 2.02 -19.91
C ILE A 296 18.05 1.30 -20.76
N GLY A 297 17.30 0.41 -20.12
CA GLY A 297 16.19 -0.31 -20.75
C GLY A 297 14.97 0.58 -20.91
N TYR A 298 14.36 0.58 -22.10
CA TYR A 298 13.14 1.35 -22.37
C TYR A 298 12.22 0.59 -23.31
N ASP A 299 10.92 0.91 -23.30
CA ASP A 299 9.96 0.30 -24.23
C ASP A 299 10.28 0.69 -25.68
N ARG A 300 10.36 -0.27 -26.61
CA ARG A 300 10.51 -0.02 -28.05
C ARG A 300 9.53 1.00 -28.65
N TRP A 301 8.33 1.13 -28.08
CA TRP A 301 7.32 2.08 -28.51
C TRP A 301 7.47 3.48 -27.90
N SER A 302 8.49 3.69 -27.07
CA SER A 302 8.83 4.99 -26.47
C SER A 302 9.08 6.07 -27.51
N ALA A 303 8.98 7.33 -27.08
CA ALA A 303 9.14 8.43 -28.01
C ALA A 303 10.59 8.54 -28.53
N LYS A 304 10.74 8.47 -29.85
CA LYS A 304 12.05 8.55 -30.54
C LYS A 304 12.87 9.77 -30.13
N TYR A 305 12.22 10.91 -29.95
CA TYR A 305 12.90 12.15 -29.54
C TYR A 305 13.59 12.01 -28.18
N TRP A 306 12.98 11.27 -27.24
CA TRP A 306 13.53 11.07 -25.91
C TRP A 306 14.71 10.11 -25.93
N VAL A 307 14.63 9.07 -26.77
CA VAL A 307 15.76 8.17 -26.99
C VAL A 307 16.95 8.95 -27.55
N GLU A 308 16.76 9.78 -28.58
CA GLU A 308 17.82 10.63 -29.15
C GLU A 308 18.43 11.59 -28.11
N GLU A 309 17.60 12.19 -27.25
CA GLU A 309 18.07 13.02 -26.14
C GLU A 309 18.95 12.22 -25.16
N MET A 310 18.49 11.05 -24.72
CA MET A 310 19.22 10.18 -23.81
C MET A 310 20.52 9.66 -24.43
N GLU A 311 20.52 9.30 -25.72
CA GLU A 311 21.73 8.93 -26.47
C GLU A 311 22.76 10.06 -26.48
N GLY A 312 22.31 11.33 -26.54
CA GLY A 312 23.17 12.50 -26.46
C GLY A 312 23.91 12.64 -25.12
N TYR A 313 23.30 12.19 -24.03
CA TYR A 313 23.88 12.29 -22.67
C TYR A 313 24.62 11.03 -22.21
N PHE A 314 24.12 9.85 -22.54
CA PHE A 314 24.61 8.55 -22.04
C PHE A 314 25.34 7.74 -23.12
N GLY A 315 25.24 8.16 -24.39
CA GLY A 315 25.80 7.46 -25.54
C GLY A 315 24.79 6.54 -26.21
N LYS A 316 24.96 6.37 -27.53
CA LYS A 316 24.04 5.56 -28.36
C LYS A 316 23.94 4.10 -27.90
N GLU A 317 25.05 3.53 -27.44
CA GLU A 317 25.10 2.13 -27.00
C GLU A 317 24.42 1.92 -25.63
N ALA A 318 24.12 2.99 -24.89
CA ALA A 318 23.49 2.90 -23.58
C ALA A 318 21.98 2.66 -23.67
N MET A 319 21.31 3.08 -24.74
CA MET A 319 19.86 2.95 -24.86
C MET A 319 19.47 1.57 -25.41
N ILE A 320 18.87 0.73 -24.56
CA ILE A 320 18.54 -0.66 -24.88
C ILE A 320 17.02 -0.84 -25.09
N PRO A 321 16.56 -1.10 -26.33
CA PRO A 321 15.15 -1.29 -26.63
C PRO A 321 14.61 -2.66 -26.16
N VAL A 322 13.74 -2.63 -25.16
CA VAL A 322 13.09 -3.82 -24.58
C VAL A 322 11.74 -4.07 -25.26
N ALA A 323 11.52 -5.29 -25.74
CA ALA A 323 10.23 -5.68 -26.33
C ALA A 323 9.24 -6.13 -25.25
N GLN A 324 8.06 -5.51 -25.23
CA GLN A 324 6.95 -5.99 -24.41
C GLN A 324 6.44 -7.34 -24.93
N GLY A 325 6.29 -8.31 -24.03
CA GLY A 325 5.72 -9.61 -24.36
C GLY A 325 6.27 -10.74 -23.52
N LYS A 326 5.54 -11.86 -23.51
CA LYS A 326 5.83 -13.04 -22.67
C LYS A 326 7.23 -13.59 -22.93
N GLN A 327 7.72 -13.60 -24.17
CA GLN A 327 9.05 -14.10 -24.51
C GLN A 327 10.16 -13.31 -23.82
N THR A 328 10.05 -11.98 -23.77
CA THR A 328 11.06 -11.10 -23.16
C THR A 328 10.92 -11.06 -21.64
N LEU A 329 9.68 -10.97 -21.13
CA LEU A 329 9.43 -10.64 -19.73
C LEU A 329 9.30 -11.86 -18.81
N SER A 330 8.98 -13.05 -19.33
CA SER A 330 8.69 -14.21 -18.46
C SER A 330 9.88 -14.62 -17.58
N SER A 331 11.09 -14.65 -18.15
CA SER A 331 12.29 -15.04 -17.39
C SER A 331 12.70 -13.97 -16.36
N PRO A 332 12.83 -12.68 -16.74
CA PRO A 332 13.09 -11.60 -15.77
C PRO A 332 12.05 -11.53 -14.65
N MET A 333 10.75 -11.66 -14.97
CA MET A 333 9.71 -11.65 -13.93
C MET A 333 9.90 -12.82 -12.98
N LYS A 334 10.10 -14.06 -13.46
CA LYS A 334 10.32 -15.22 -12.57
C LYS A 334 11.52 -15.03 -11.63
N LEU A 335 12.63 -14.49 -12.14
CA LEU A 335 13.83 -14.21 -11.35
C LEU A 335 13.55 -13.12 -10.30
N LEU A 336 12.95 -12.00 -10.73
CA LEU A 336 12.59 -10.90 -9.83
C LEU A 336 11.65 -11.36 -8.71
N GLY A 337 10.69 -12.23 -9.01
CA GLY A 337 9.79 -12.79 -8.00
C GLY A 337 10.52 -13.62 -6.95
N ALA A 338 11.48 -14.45 -7.36
CA ALA A 338 12.29 -15.25 -6.45
C ALA A 338 13.23 -14.38 -5.59
N ASP A 339 13.81 -13.34 -6.18
CA ASP A 339 14.69 -12.41 -5.48
C ASP A 339 13.93 -11.54 -4.47
N LEU A 340 12.70 -11.10 -4.82
CA LEU A 340 11.82 -10.40 -3.89
C LEU A 340 11.43 -11.29 -2.70
N GLU A 341 11.00 -12.53 -2.96
CA GLU A 341 10.68 -13.51 -1.91
C GLU A 341 11.86 -13.80 -0.99
N SER A 342 13.08 -13.75 -1.53
CA SER A 342 14.33 -13.96 -0.78
C SER A 342 14.87 -12.68 -0.11
N ASN A 343 14.13 -11.56 -0.14
CA ASN A 343 14.56 -10.24 0.33
C ASN A 343 15.87 -9.71 -0.29
N LEU A 344 16.24 -10.19 -1.48
CA LEU A 344 17.46 -9.77 -2.18
C LEU A 344 17.30 -8.44 -2.91
N VAL A 345 16.06 -8.03 -3.22
CA VAL A 345 15.78 -6.72 -3.83
C VAL A 345 15.44 -5.70 -2.75
N ASN A 346 16.33 -4.74 -2.53
CA ASN A 346 16.11 -3.61 -1.63
C ASN A 346 15.66 -2.39 -2.45
N TYR A 347 14.34 -2.19 -2.51
CA TYR A 347 13.72 -1.02 -3.15
C TYR A 347 13.52 0.16 -2.19
N ASN A 348 14.31 0.22 -1.11
CA ASN A 348 14.33 1.27 -0.11
C ASN A 348 13.00 1.45 0.65
N ASN A 349 12.25 0.36 0.84
CA ASN A 349 10.89 0.38 1.41
C ASN A 349 9.97 1.45 0.78
N ASN A 350 10.13 1.70 -0.52
CA ASN A 350 9.37 2.72 -1.23
C ASN A 350 7.90 2.32 -1.39
N SER A 351 7.00 3.18 -0.92
CA SER A 351 5.55 2.95 -0.90
C SER A 351 4.95 2.82 -2.30
N ILE A 352 5.44 3.57 -3.28
CA ILE A 352 4.98 3.47 -4.68
C ILE A 352 5.37 2.11 -5.27
N ASP A 353 6.61 1.66 -5.08
CA ASP A 353 7.05 0.34 -5.53
C ASP A 353 6.22 -0.78 -4.90
N LYS A 354 5.99 -0.70 -3.58
CA LYS A 354 5.17 -1.66 -2.85
C LYS A 354 3.74 -1.69 -3.39
N TRP A 355 3.16 -0.51 -3.65
CA TRP A 355 1.86 -0.37 -4.27
C TRP A 355 1.82 -0.96 -5.69
N CYS A 356 2.78 -0.63 -6.56
CA CYS A 356 2.87 -1.17 -7.92
C CYS A 356 3.00 -2.70 -7.93
N LEU A 357 3.89 -3.27 -7.10
CA LEU A 357 4.07 -4.72 -6.97
C LEU A 357 2.79 -5.40 -6.46
N SER A 358 2.06 -4.76 -5.54
CA SER A 358 0.82 -5.30 -5.00
C SER A 358 -0.35 -5.33 -6.00
N ASN A 359 -0.28 -4.51 -7.05
CA ASN A 359 -1.32 -4.39 -8.09
C ASN A 359 -0.94 -5.06 -9.41
N THR A 360 0.31 -5.50 -9.58
CA THR A 360 0.77 -6.15 -10.82
C THR A 360 0.12 -7.52 -10.98
N ALA A 361 -0.59 -7.75 -12.08
CA ALA A 361 -1.18 -9.04 -12.43
C ALA A 361 -0.36 -9.76 -13.51
N ILE A 362 -0.43 -11.10 -13.56
CA ILE A 362 0.24 -11.92 -14.58
C ILE A 362 -0.76 -12.45 -15.62
N ASP A 363 -0.41 -12.30 -16.90
CA ASP A 363 -1.04 -13.06 -17.98
C ASP A 363 -0.15 -14.25 -18.36
N VAL A 364 -0.50 -15.42 -17.82
CA VAL A 364 0.24 -16.67 -18.05
C VAL A 364 -0.01 -17.16 -19.48
N ASP A 365 1.04 -17.60 -20.18
CA ASP A 365 0.86 -18.26 -21.48
C ASP A 365 0.08 -19.56 -21.30
N LYS A 366 -1.07 -19.67 -21.98
CA LYS A 366 -1.96 -20.84 -21.90
C LYS A 366 -1.47 -22.02 -22.76
N ASN A 367 -0.38 -21.83 -23.51
CA ASN A 367 0.19 -22.85 -24.40
C ASN A 367 1.38 -23.63 -23.78
N LEU A 368 1.56 -23.55 -22.46
CA LEU A 368 2.56 -24.34 -21.72
C LEU A 368 1.95 -25.60 -21.10
#